data_AF-A0A7C4ZQK6-F1
#
_entry.id   AF-A0A7C4ZQK6-F1
#
_cell.length_a   1.000
_cell.length_b   1.000
_cell.length_c   1.000
_cell.angle_alpha   90.00
_cell.angle_beta   90.00
_cell.angle_gamma   90.00
#
_symmetry.space_group_name_H-M   'P 1'
#
loop_
_entity.id
_entity.type
_entity.pdbx_description
1 polymer ?
#
loop_
_entity_poly.entity_id
_entity_poly.type
_entity_poly.pdbx_seq_one_letter_code
_entity_poly.pdbx_strand_id
1 'polypeptide(L)'
;MLTYIALTIGLMGLFMAWRAGRKNSELQERIAQVNSRVYNLRREMQESQEKTEQELMTLKFQLLKAQGELKITPEMKMQEIVAVHPQAQQVLAGFHLGGCSSCSFDPHQSLGEVAAVNGRELEPILVALNSLIVESNGNGFVSPEKLKTPNIQLHF
;
A
#
# COMPACT_ATOMS: atom_id res chain seq x y z
N MET A 1 -44.63 -40.82 49.36
CA MET A 1 -44.99 -40.83 47.92
C MET A 1 -44.60 -39.51 47.23
N LEU A 2 -45.06 -38.34 47.70
CA LEU A 2 -44.77 -37.04 47.08
C LEU A 2 -43.26 -36.68 47.00
N THR A 3 -42.48 -36.99 48.03
CA THR A 3 -41.03 -36.69 48.07
C THR A 3 -40.24 -37.45 47.01
N TYR A 4 -40.63 -38.68 46.68
CA TYR A 4 -39.98 -39.48 45.64
C TYR A 4 -40.24 -38.91 44.23
N ILE A 5 -41.43 -38.37 43.97
CA ILE A 5 -41.78 -37.75 42.68
C ILE A 5 -40.97 -36.46 42.47
N ALA A 6 -40.79 -35.65 43.51
CA ALA A 6 -39.96 -34.45 43.42
C ALA A 6 -38.48 -34.80 43.11
N LEU A 7 -37.97 -35.89 43.68
CA LEU A 7 -36.59 -36.35 43.50
C LEU A 7 -36.34 -36.84 42.06
N THR A 8 -37.29 -37.57 41.47
CA THR A 8 -37.15 -38.08 40.10
C THR A 8 -37.19 -36.95 39.05
N ILE A 9 -38.04 -35.94 39.25
CA ILE A 9 -38.11 -34.77 38.37
C ILE A 9 -36.80 -33.96 38.43
N GLY A 10 -36.25 -33.75 39.62
CA GLY A 10 -34.96 -33.07 39.79
C GLY A 10 -33.82 -33.80 39.09
N LEU A 11 -33.75 -35.14 39.24
CA LEU A 11 -32.75 -35.99 38.59
C LEU A 11 -32.86 -35.94 37.06
N MET A 12 -34.10 -35.94 36.53
CA MET A 12 -34.34 -35.86 35.09
C MET A 12 -33.94 -34.49 34.51
N GLY A 13 -34.18 -33.40 35.24
CA GLY A 13 -33.73 -32.06 34.87
C GLY A 13 -32.20 -31.95 34.85
N LEU A 14 -31.53 -32.47 35.87
CA LEU A 14 -30.07 -32.51 35.93
C LEU A 14 -29.46 -33.33 34.78
N PHE A 15 -30.09 -34.47 34.47
CA PHE A 15 -29.68 -35.34 33.36
C PHE A 15 -29.85 -34.65 32.00
N MET A 16 -30.95 -33.93 31.78
CA MET A 16 -31.14 -33.16 30.55
C MET A 16 -30.16 -31.99 30.44
N ALA A 17 -29.89 -31.26 31.53
CA ALA A 17 -28.90 -30.19 31.54
C ALA A 17 -27.48 -30.72 31.23
N TRP A 18 -27.11 -31.86 31.81
CA TRP A 18 -25.84 -32.52 31.52
C TRP A 18 -25.74 -32.98 30.05
N ARG A 19 -26.82 -33.56 29.51
CA ARG A 19 -26.88 -34.01 28.11
C ARG A 19 -26.83 -32.83 27.13
N ALA A 20 -27.48 -31.71 27.45
CA ALA A 20 -27.46 -30.49 26.64
C ALA A 20 -26.08 -29.82 26.66
N GLY A 21 -25.43 -29.75 27.82
CA GLY A 21 -24.08 -29.20 27.98
C GLY A 21 -23.04 -29.97 27.16
N ARG A 22 -23.12 -31.30 27.11
CA ARG A 22 -22.24 -32.11 26.26
C ARG A 22 -22.36 -31.77 24.77
N LYS A 23 -23.58 -31.57 24.25
CA LYS A 23 -23.77 -31.23 22.83
C LYS A 23 -23.28 -29.83 22.45
N ASN A 24 -23.38 -28.87 23.38
CA ASN A 24 -22.99 -27.49 23.10
C ASN A 24 -21.47 -27.34 22.88
N SER A 25 -20.66 -28.17 23.55
CA SER A 25 -19.21 -28.14 23.40
C SER A 25 -18.76 -28.48 21.97
N GLU A 26 -19.42 -29.43 21.30
CA GLU A 26 -19.07 -29.84 19.93
C GLU A 26 -19.42 -28.76 18.90
N LEU A 27 -20.51 -28.01 19.08
CA LEU A 27 -20.85 -26.88 18.20
C LEU A 27 -19.86 -25.72 18.36
N GLN A 28 -19.43 -25.43 19.59
CA GLN A 28 -18.45 -24.36 19.82
C GLN A 28 -17.10 -24.68 19.18
N GLU A 29 -16.68 -25.94 19.22
CA GLU A 29 -15.45 -26.38 18.57
C GLU A 29 -15.53 -26.22 17.05
N ARG A 30 -16.68 -26.55 16.44
CA ARG A 30 -16.91 -26.33 14.99
C ARG A 30 -16.91 -24.85 14.62
N ILE A 31 -17.49 -23.99 15.45
CA ILE A 31 -17.46 -22.53 15.23
C ILE A 31 -16.01 -22.01 15.29
N ALA A 32 -15.24 -22.44 16.30
CA ALA A 32 -13.83 -22.08 16.41
C ALA A 32 -13.03 -22.54 15.19
N GLN A 33 -13.28 -23.76 14.70
CA GLN A 33 -12.63 -24.30 13.53
C GLN A 33 -12.97 -23.52 12.25
N VAL A 34 -14.24 -23.18 12.03
CA VAL A 34 -14.66 -22.35 10.88
C VAL A 34 -14.02 -20.97 10.95
N ASN A 35 -14.02 -20.34 12.13
CA ASN A 35 -13.43 -19.01 12.30
C ASN A 35 -11.94 -19.03 11.96
N SER A 36 -11.19 -20.02 12.46
CA SER A 36 -9.76 -20.18 12.13
C SER A 36 -9.50 -20.36 10.62
N ARG A 37 -10.38 -21.09 9.91
CA ARG A 37 -10.27 -21.25 8.45
C ARG A 37 -10.49 -19.93 7.71
N VAL A 38 -11.47 -19.13 8.14
CA VAL A 38 -11.71 -17.80 7.55
C VAL A 38 -10.49 -16.90 7.73
N TYR A 39 -9.87 -16.91 8.91
CA TYR A 39 -8.65 -16.14 9.15
C TYR A 39 -7.48 -16.60 8.26
N ASN A 40 -7.26 -17.91 8.15
CA ASN A 40 -6.18 -18.44 7.31
C ASN A 40 -6.40 -18.11 5.82
N LEU A 41 -7.62 -18.28 5.30
CA LEU A 41 -7.96 -17.92 3.92
C LEU A 41 -7.76 -16.43 3.65
N ARG A 42 -8.17 -15.56 4.60
CA ARG A 42 -7.97 -14.12 4.45
C ARG A 42 -6.49 -13.76 4.37
N ARG A 43 -5.67 -14.41 5.18
CA ARG A 43 -4.22 -14.22 5.18
C ARG A 43 -3.59 -14.66 3.86
N GLU A 44 -3.94 -15.86 3.36
CA GLU A 44 -3.45 -16.35 2.07
C GLU A 44 -3.86 -15.43 0.90
N MET A 45 -5.10 -14.91 0.94
CA MET A 45 -5.57 -13.93 -0.04
C MET A 45 -4.74 -12.64 0.00
N GLN A 46 -4.38 -12.14 1.18
CA GLN A 46 -3.52 -10.96 1.33
C GLN A 46 -2.12 -11.23 0.78
N GLU A 47 -1.50 -12.35 1.17
CA GLU A 47 -0.17 -12.72 0.68
C GLU A 47 -0.15 -12.90 -0.86
N SER A 48 -1.23 -13.42 -1.47
CA SER A 48 -1.35 -13.53 -2.93
C SER A 48 -1.56 -12.19 -3.62
N GLN A 49 -2.27 -11.24 -2.99
CA GLN A 49 -2.43 -9.89 -3.53
C GLN A 49 -1.10 -9.16 -3.54
N GLU A 50 -0.37 -9.18 -2.42
CA GLU A 50 0.95 -8.55 -2.30
C GLU A 50 1.95 -9.09 -3.35
N LYS A 51 1.96 -10.41 -3.59
CA LYS A 51 2.80 -11.01 -4.63
C LYS A 51 2.42 -10.53 -6.03
N THR A 52 1.13 -10.50 -6.36
CA THR A 52 0.65 -10.00 -7.66
C THR A 52 1.03 -8.53 -7.86
N GLU A 53 0.88 -7.71 -6.83
CA GLU A 53 1.27 -6.29 -6.89
C GLU A 53 2.78 -6.13 -7.11
N GLN A 54 3.60 -6.91 -6.41
CA GLN A 54 5.05 -6.92 -6.61
C GLN A 54 5.42 -7.35 -8.02
N GLU A 55 4.84 -8.45 -8.54
CA GLU A 55 5.09 -8.92 -9.89
C GLU A 55 4.69 -7.87 -10.94
N LEU A 56 3.52 -7.24 -10.78
CA LEU A 56 3.10 -6.15 -11.67
C LEU A 56 4.07 -4.97 -11.64
N MET A 57 4.56 -4.57 -10.46
CA MET A 57 5.56 -3.51 -10.35
C MET A 57 6.85 -3.87 -11.09
N THR A 58 7.35 -5.10 -10.91
CA THR A 58 8.57 -5.55 -11.60
C THR A 58 8.39 -5.62 -13.12
N LEU A 59 7.26 -6.13 -13.59
CA LEU A 59 6.95 -6.22 -15.02
C LEU A 59 6.80 -4.83 -15.64
N LYS A 60 6.06 -3.93 -14.97
CA LYS A 60 5.91 -2.53 -15.40
C LYS A 60 7.28 -1.86 -15.51
N PHE A 61 8.16 -2.05 -14.53
CA PHE A 61 9.52 -1.52 -14.58
C PHE A 61 10.33 -2.08 -15.77
N GLN A 62 10.25 -3.38 -16.03
CA GLN A 62 10.92 -4.00 -17.18
C GLN A 62 10.39 -3.46 -18.52
N LEU A 63 9.08 -3.29 -18.65
CA LEU A 63 8.46 -2.72 -19.86
C LEU A 63 8.90 -1.26 -20.08
N LEU A 64 8.84 -0.43 -19.03
CA LEU A 64 9.25 0.97 -19.12
C LEU A 64 10.74 1.09 -19.46
N LYS A 65 11.59 0.21 -18.93
CA LYS A 65 13.01 0.15 -19.28
C LYS A 65 13.23 -0.28 -20.73
N ALA A 66 12.52 -1.31 -21.20
CA ALA A 66 12.65 -1.82 -22.56
C ALA A 66 12.14 -0.84 -23.63
N GLN A 67 11.11 -0.06 -23.31
CA GLN A 67 10.55 0.96 -24.22
C GLN A 67 11.40 2.24 -24.26
N GLY A 68 12.40 2.42 -23.39
CA GLY A 68 13.18 3.66 -23.31
C GLY A 68 12.36 4.88 -22.84
N GLU A 69 11.12 4.65 -22.40
CA GLU A 69 10.15 5.65 -21.96
C GLU A 69 9.89 5.55 -20.46
N LEU A 70 10.93 5.26 -19.66
CA LEU A 70 10.83 5.36 -18.20
C LEU A 70 10.61 6.85 -17.86
N LYS A 71 9.34 7.26 -17.84
CA LYS A 71 8.90 8.62 -17.59
C LYS A 71 7.97 8.60 -16.38
N ILE A 72 8.29 9.40 -15.38
CA ILE A 72 7.43 9.64 -14.23
C ILE A 72 6.29 10.55 -14.67
N THR A 73 5.07 10.13 -14.33
CA THR A 73 3.82 10.84 -14.61
C THR A 73 3.14 11.26 -13.30
N PRO A 74 2.23 12.25 -13.33
CA PRO A 74 1.53 12.74 -12.14
C PRO A 74 0.73 11.69 -11.37
N GLU A 75 0.20 10.70 -12.09
CA GLU A 75 -0.71 9.67 -11.59
C GLU A 75 0.06 8.52 -10.93
N MET A 76 1.38 8.49 -11.09
CA MET A 76 2.25 7.49 -10.51
C MET A 76 2.27 7.64 -8.99
N LYS A 77 2.18 6.50 -8.27
CA LYS A 77 2.19 6.51 -6.81
C LYS A 77 3.58 6.86 -6.30
N MET A 78 3.65 7.51 -5.13
CA MET A 78 4.92 7.90 -4.52
C MET A 78 5.84 6.70 -4.30
N GLN A 79 5.31 5.54 -3.92
CA GLN A 79 6.06 4.29 -3.79
C GLN A 79 6.70 3.81 -5.10
N GLU A 80 6.00 4.00 -6.22
CA GLU A 80 6.50 3.61 -7.55
C GLU A 80 7.63 4.56 -7.96
N ILE A 81 7.51 5.86 -7.68
CA ILE A 81 8.52 6.88 -8.01
C ILE A 81 9.84 6.62 -7.28
N VAL A 82 9.78 6.33 -5.98
CA VAL A 82 11.00 6.00 -5.20
C VAL A 82 11.61 4.64 -5.58
N ALA A 83 10.79 3.72 -6.10
CA ALA A 83 11.28 2.44 -6.63
C ALA A 83 11.99 2.60 -7.99
N VAL A 84 11.67 3.64 -8.76
CA VAL A 84 12.28 3.92 -10.06
C VAL A 84 13.75 4.36 -9.93
N HIS A 85 14.07 5.23 -8.96
CA HIS A 85 15.44 5.73 -8.78
C HIS A 85 15.75 6.09 -7.32
N PRO A 86 16.91 5.68 -6.76
CA PRO A 86 17.26 5.96 -5.36
C PRO A 86 17.35 7.47 -5.03
N GLN A 87 17.75 8.31 -5.99
CA GLN A 87 17.79 9.77 -5.80
C GLN A 87 16.42 10.45 -5.92
N ALA A 88 15.37 9.74 -6.34
CA ALA A 88 14.03 10.33 -6.41
C ALA A 88 13.56 10.84 -5.04
N GLN A 89 13.91 10.12 -3.96
CA GLN A 89 13.60 10.54 -2.59
C GLN A 89 14.29 11.86 -2.21
N GLN A 90 15.51 12.11 -2.70
CA GLN A 90 16.24 13.36 -2.46
C GLN A 90 15.59 14.54 -3.20
N VAL A 91 15.15 14.31 -4.44
CA VAL A 91 14.44 15.33 -5.22
C VAL A 91 13.11 15.69 -4.56
N LEU A 92 12.32 14.70 -4.14
CA LEU A 92 11.06 14.92 -3.42
C LEU A 92 11.27 15.70 -2.12
N ALA A 93 12.34 15.39 -1.37
CA ALA A 93 12.72 16.13 -0.18
C ALA A 93 13.08 17.60 -0.50
N GLY A 94 13.76 17.86 -1.62
CA GLY A 94 14.07 19.21 -2.09
C GLY A 94 12.83 20.06 -2.41
N PHE A 95 11.72 19.43 -2.81
CA PHE A 95 10.43 20.09 -3.04
C PHE A 95 9.52 20.13 -1.79
N HIS A 96 9.97 19.59 -0.66
CA HIS A 96 9.19 19.41 0.57
C HIS A 96 7.94 18.51 0.40
N LEU A 97 7.99 17.54 -0.51
CA LEU A 97 6.92 16.58 -0.77
C LEU A 97 7.09 15.28 0.04
N GLY A 98 8.03 15.31 0.98
CA GLY A 98 8.42 14.19 1.82
C GLY A 98 9.70 13.50 1.36
N GLY A 99 10.31 12.71 2.26
CA GLY A 99 11.64 12.12 2.06
C GLY A 99 12.70 12.58 3.09
N CYS A 100 12.34 13.47 4.01
CA CYS A 100 13.14 13.82 5.18
C CYS A 100 12.46 13.31 6.47
N SER A 101 13.23 13.16 7.56
CA SER A 101 12.79 12.55 8.83
C SER A 101 11.54 13.17 9.49
N SER A 102 11.10 14.35 9.04
CA SER A 102 9.93 15.06 9.56
C SER A 102 8.78 15.21 8.55
N CYS A 103 8.95 14.83 7.29
CA CYS A 103 7.90 14.90 6.27
C CYS A 103 7.65 13.49 5.74
N SER A 104 6.63 12.83 6.31
CA SER A 104 6.12 11.55 5.83
C SER A 104 5.08 11.80 4.76
N PHE A 105 5.25 11.21 3.58
CA PHE A 105 4.21 11.11 2.56
C PHE A 105 3.51 9.75 2.68
N ASP A 106 2.27 9.66 2.20
CA ASP A 106 1.59 8.38 2.07
C ASP A 106 2.11 7.66 0.81
N PRO A 107 2.69 6.44 0.90
CA PRO A 107 3.22 5.70 -0.25
C PRO A 107 2.17 5.42 -1.33
N HIS A 108 0.88 5.40 -0.97
CA HIS A 108 -0.22 5.08 -1.87
C HIS A 108 -0.80 6.28 -2.60
N GLN A 109 -0.48 7.51 -2.18
CA GLN A 109 -0.90 8.73 -2.85
C GLN A 109 -0.14 8.94 -4.16
N SER A 110 -0.80 9.60 -5.13
CA SER A 110 -0.17 10.02 -6.38
C SER A 110 0.69 11.27 -6.20
N LEU A 111 1.68 11.46 -7.07
CA LEU A 111 2.52 12.66 -7.05
C LEU A 111 1.70 13.94 -7.19
N GLY A 112 0.68 13.95 -8.05
CA GLY A 112 -0.21 15.09 -8.25
C GLY A 112 -0.99 15.46 -6.99
N GLU A 113 -1.50 14.47 -6.26
CA GLU A 113 -2.20 14.69 -4.98
C GLU A 113 -1.26 15.25 -3.92
N VAL A 114 -0.05 14.68 -3.78
CA VAL A 114 0.94 15.15 -2.80
C VAL A 114 1.40 16.56 -3.12
N ALA A 115 1.65 16.88 -4.40
CA ALA A 115 1.99 18.22 -4.84
C ALA A 115 0.87 19.24 -4.54
N ALA A 116 -0.38 18.88 -4.82
CA ALA A 116 -1.54 19.73 -4.55
C ALA A 116 -1.73 19.99 -3.05
N VAL A 117 -1.63 18.96 -2.20
CA VAL A 117 -1.76 19.08 -0.73
C VAL A 117 -0.66 19.99 -0.15
N ASN A 118 0.55 19.93 -0.69
CA ASN A 118 1.68 20.76 -0.25
C ASN A 118 1.74 22.13 -0.95
N GLY A 119 0.78 22.46 -1.82
CA GLY A 119 0.76 23.72 -2.57
C GLY A 119 1.98 23.91 -3.48
N ARG A 120 2.44 22.85 -4.13
CA ARG A 120 3.59 22.85 -5.05
C ARG A 120 3.13 22.68 -6.49
N GLU A 121 3.81 23.38 -7.39
CA GLU A 121 3.61 23.24 -8.84
C GLU A 121 4.16 21.90 -9.32
N LEU A 122 3.35 21.17 -10.08
CA LEU A 122 3.62 19.80 -10.49
C LEU A 122 4.67 19.72 -11.62
N GLU A 123 4.67 20.67 -12.55
CA GLU A 123 5.62 20.70 -13.67
C GLU A 123 7.10 20.66 -13.25
N PRO A 124 7.60 21.54 -12.36
CA PRO A 124 9.02 21.55 -11.99
C PRO A 124 9.46 20.25 -11.30
N ILE A 125 8.56 19.64 -10.51
CA ILE A 125 8.83 18.36 -9.84
C ILE A 125 8.98 17.25 -10.87
N LEU A 126 8.06 17.16 -11.83
CA LEU A 126 8.11 16.17 -12.91
C LEU A 126 9.36 16.32 -13.77
N VAL A 127 9.79 17.55 -14.05
CA VAL A 127 11.02 17.80 -14.81
C VAL A 127 12.23 17.29 -14.04
N ALA A 128 12.37 17.63 -12.75
CA ALA A 128 13.49 17.19 -11.93
C ALA A 128 13.53 15.66 -11.72
N LEU A 129 12.36 15.02 -11.60
CA LEU A 129 12.27 13.56 -11.48
C LEU A 129 12.62 12.84 -12.79
N ASN A 130 12.15 13.36 -13.92
CA ASN A 130 12.44 12.77 -15.22
C ASN A 130 13.88 13.01 -15.68
N SER A 131 14.54 14.11 -15.26
CA SER A 131 15.96 14.34 -15.56
C SER A 131 16.85 13.27 -14.92
N LEU A 132 16.54 12.83 -13.69
CA LEU A 132 17.26 11.74 -13.03
C LEU A 132 17.24 10.44 -13.85
N ILE A 133 16.12 10.14 -14.50
CA ILE A 133 15.98 8.93 -15.30
C ILE A 133 16.77 9.03 -16.59
N VAL A 134 16.77 10.21 -17.23
CA VAL A 134 17.56 10.46 -18.44
C VAL A 134 19.05 10.37 -18.12
N GLU A 135 19.51 10.95 -17.02
CA GLU A 135 20.90 10.86 -16.56
C GLU A 135 21.30 9.42 -16.21
N SER A 136 20.43 8.67 -15.53
CA SER A 136 20.70 7.27 -15.17
C SER A 136 20.72 6.33 -16.39
N ASN A 137 19.92 6.62 -17.43
CA ASN A 137 19.88 5.81 -18.65
C ASN A 137 20.95 6.22 -19.68
N GLY A 138 21.41 7.47 -19.62
CA GLY A 138 22.34 8.04 -20.57
C GLY A 138 23.57 8.61 -19.86
N ASN A 139 24.68 7.88 -19.93
CA ASN A 139 26.02 8.46 -19.88
C ASN A 139 26.28 9.27 -21.17
N GLY A 140 25.37 10.21 -21.48
CA GLY A 140 25.21 10.93 -22.72
C GLY A 140 24.71 12.34 -22.41
N PHE A 141 25.68 13.24 -22.31
CA PHE A 141 25.61 14.70 -22.35
C PHE A 141 24.23 15.29 -22.72
N VAL A 142 23.52 15.87 -21.74
CA VAL A 142 22.40 16.76 -22.03
C VAL A 142 22.97 18.15 -22.30
N SER A 143 22.88 18.61 -23.55
CA SER A 143 23.27 19.97 -23.93
C SER A 143 22.48 21.02 -23.13
N PRO A 144 23.13 22.05 -22.57
CA PRO A 144 22.51 23.08 -21.72
C PRO A 144 21.54 24.03 -22.46
N GLU A 145 21.15 23.73 -23.69
CA GLU A 145 20.40 24.64 -24.56
C GLU A 145 18.88 24.66 -24.29
N LYS A 146 18.37 23.76 -23.44
CA LYS A 146 16.92 23.67 -23.11
C LYS A 146 16.56 24.18 -21.71
N LEU A 147 17.43 24.97 -21.07
CA LEU A 147 17.11 25.80 -19.90
C LEU A 147 16.88 27.26 -20.31
N LYS A 148 16.10 27.49 -21.38
CA LYS A 148 15.67 28.85 -21.74
C LYS A 148 14.54 29.28 -20.79
N THR A 149 14.95 29.87 -19.68
CA THR A 149 14.10 30.63 -18.77
C THR A 149 13.20 31.61 -19.55
N PRO A 150 11.88 31.66 -19.32
CA PRO A 150 11.07 32.75 -19.81
C PRO A 150 11.40 34.03 -19.01
N ASN A 151 12.25 34.86 -19.61
CA ASN A 151 12.16 36.32 -19.67
C ASN A 151 11.53 37.05 -18.46
N ILE A 152 12.35 37.40 -17.46
CA ILE A 152 12.05 38.48 -16.51
C ILE A 152 13.03 39.61 -16.81
N GLN A 153 12.53 40.64 -17.51
CA GLN A 153 13.24 41.90 -17.67
C GLN A 153 13.12 42.68 -16.37
N LEU A 154 14.22 42.82 -15.63
CA LEU A 154 14.33 43.82 -14.59
C LEU A 154 14.77 45.13 -15.24
N HIS A 155 13.82 46.04 -15.39
CA HIS A 155 14.08 47.45 -15.66
C HIS A 155 14.75 48.03 -14.41
N PHE A 156 15.95 48.60 -14.58
CA PHE A 156 16.60 49.46 -13.59
C PHE A 156 16.15 50.92 -13.81
#